data_AF-A0A540KF65-F1
#
_entry.id   AF-A0A540KF65-F1
#
_cell.length_a   1.000
_cell.length_b   1.000
_cell.length_c   1.000
_cell.angle_alpha   90.00
_cell.angle_beta   90.00
_cell.angle_gamma   90.00
#
_symmetry.space_group_name_H-M   'P 1'
#
loop_
_entity.id
_entity.type
_entity.pdbx_description
1 polymer ?
#
loop_
_entity_poly.entity_id
_entity_poly.type
_entity_poly.pdbx_seq_one_letter_code
_entity_poly.pdbx_strand_id
1 'polypeptide(L)'
;MAHHRTVPSTPPLLASLSSSSTEDEEDRGRDREKEADWKQKQHRLVTLTSPLSLQRHSKLRRTRLNSEWPRIRSSLTEPKRPTPSRPSATSAAPFSYSIRFVGFGQTKLPLQSTYLDIRDSTDGWHAIKDMVVRGAPAIAIAAALSLAVEIFNLEDFNGTPDEAFSFIVMKLEYLVSSRPTAVNLSDAAAKLKQIASAVATTTSDARNVFEAYIEASEIMLKDDVASNKAIGSHGASFIQNLLGNSKNISMLTHCNTGSLATAGYGTALGVIRSLHTEGVLERAYCTETRPFNQGSRLTAFELVHDNIPATLIADSAAAALMKFGRVNAVVVGADRVAANGDTANKIGTYNLAVSAKHHNIPFFVAAPLTSVDLSLSSGEEIIIEERSPKELLNTHGGLGEQVAATGISVWNPAFDVTPANLVTGIITEKGVITKKSTDAFDIKGFVQKEAGQASA
;
A
#
# COMPACT_ATOMS: atom_id res chain seq x y z
N MET A 1 19.34 -23.78 -57.38
CA MET A 1 18.07 -24.32 -57.89
C MET A 1 17.05 -24.26 -56.76
N ALA A 2 16.09 -23.33 -56.88
CA ALA A 2 15.09 -23.03 -55.87
C ALA A 2 13.87 -23.95 -56.03
N HIS A 3 13.38 -24.51 -54.92
CA HIS A 3 12.09 -25.18 -54.87
C HIS A 3 11.08 -24.32 -54.13
N HIS A 4 10.14 -23.76 -54.90
CA HIS A 4 8.87 -23.22 -54.40
C HIS A 4 8.05 -24.33 -53.75
N ARG A 5 7.49 -24.07 -52.56
CA ARG A 5 6.27 -24.72 -52.08
C ARG A 5 5.28 -23.67 -51.60
N THR A 6 4.08 -23.85 -52.12
CA THR A 6 2.88 -23.03 -52.05
C THR A 6 2.10 -23.28 -50.76
N VAL A 7 1.44 -22.22 -50.29
CA VAL A 7 0.43 -22.18 -49.22
C VAL A 7 -0.91 -22.69 -49.75
N PRO A 8 -1.75 -23.36 -48.94
CA PRO A 8 -3.18 -23.40 -49.19
C PRO A 8 -3.99 -22.59 -48.17
N SER A 9 -4.94 -21.86 -48.74
CA SER A 9 -6.00 -21.02 -48.20
C SER A 9 -7.07 -21.75 -47.37
N THR A 10 -7.64 -21.03 -46.41
CA THR A 10 -8.92 -21.27 -45.73
C THR A 10 -10.13 -21.26 -46.68
N PRO A 11 -11.23 -21.97 -46.33
CA PRO A 11 -12.56 -21.66 -46.84
C PRO A 11 -13.56 -21.21 -45.74
N PRO A 12 -14.63 -20.46 -46.09
CA PRO A 12 -15.59 -19.82 -45.18
C PRO A 12 -16.98 -20.51 -45.14
N LEU A 13 -17.84 -20.10 -44.18
CA LEU A 13 -19.33 -20.12 -44.13
C LEU A 13 -19.78 -20.35 -42.66
N LEU A 14 -20.93 -19.94 -42.11
CA LEU A 14 -21.88 -18.81 -42.21
C LEU A 14 -23.00 -19.13 -41.17
N ALA A 15 -23.48 -18.11 -40.44
CA ALA A 15 -24.83 -17.92 -39.88
C ALA A 15 -25.45 -18.84 -38.78
N SER A 16 -25.89 -18.11 -37.75
CA SER A 16 -27.14 -18.21 -36.97
C SER A 16 -27.23 -19.19 -35.80
N LEU A 17 -27.45 -18.63 -34.61
CA LEU A 17 -28.68 -18.83 -33.83
C LEU A 17 -28.78 -17.72 -32.76
N SER A 18 -29.88 -16.97 -32.84
CA SER A 18 -30.33 -15.95 -31.90
C SER A 18 -31.28 -16.58 -30.88
N SER A 19 -30.95 -16.55 -29.59
CA SER A 19 -31.93 -16.64 -28.49
C SER A 19 -31.24 -16.43 -27.13
N SER A 20 -31.36 -15.24 -26.54
CA SER A 20 -31.33 -15.02 -25.07
C SER A 20 -31.48 -13.54 -24.72
N SER A 21 -32.64 -12.93 -24.98
CA SER A 21 -32.90 -11.53 -24.60
C SER A 21 -33.66 -11.37 -23.28
N THR A 22 -33.51 -12.32 -22.34
CA THR A 22 -34.17 -12.24 -21.02
C THR A 22 -33.24 -12.51 -19.84
N GLU A 23 -32.08 -13.15 -20.04
CA GLU A 23 -31.06 -13.32 -18.99
C GLU A 23 -30.14 -12.08 -18.86
N ASP A 24 -29.94 -11.34 -19.95
CA ASP A 24 -29.06 -10.16 -20.01
C ASP A 24 -29.57 -8.94 -19.21
N GLU A 25 -30.88 -8.80 -18.98
CA GLU A 25 -31.41 -7.65 -18.22
C GLU A 25 -31.40 -7.88 -16.70
N GLU A 26 -31.60 -9.12 -16.24
CA GLU A 26 -31.45 -9.46 -14.81
C GLU A 26 -29.97 -9.49 -14.38
N ASP A 27 -29.05 -9.85 -15.27
CA ASP A 27 -27.61 -9.81 -14.99
C ASP A 27 -27.09 -8.36 -14.95
N ARG A 28 -27.56 -7.49 -15.87
CA ARG A 28 -27.27 -6.04 -15.81
C ARG A 28 -27.89 -5.34 -14.59
N GLY A 29 -29.03 -5.84 -14.09
CA GLY A 29 -29.65 -5.35 -12.85
C GLY A 29 -28.84 -5.73 -11.61
N ARG A 30 -28.42 -7.00 -11.51
CA ARG A 30 -27.54 -7.49 -10.43
C ARG A 30 -26.16 -6.86 -10.47
N ASP A 31 -25.63 -6.59 -11.65
CA ASP A 31 -24.31 -5.94 -11.80
C ASP A 31 -24.36 -4.46 -11.43
N ARG A 32 -25.45 -3.73 -11.70
CA ARG A 32 -25.62 -2.34 -11.24
C ARG A 32 -25.81 -2.23 -9.72
N GLU A 33 -26.47 -3.22 -9.10
CA GLU A 33 -26.65 -3.27 -7.64
C GLU A 33 -25.35 -3.67 -6.92
N LYS A 34 -24.59 -4.61 -7.49
CA LYS A 34 -23.20 -4.89 -7.09
C LYS A 34 -22.29 -3.69 -7.33
N GLU A 35 -22.46 -2.95 -8.42
CA GLU A 35 -21.67 -1.75 -8.75
C GLU A 35 -21.98 -0.56 -7.81
N ALA A 36 -23.21 -0.45 -7.32
CA ALA A 36 -23.61 0.55 -6.32
C ALA A 36 -23.10 0.19 -4.91
N ASP A 37 -23.22 -1.07 -4.48
CA ASP A 37 -22.60 -1.59 -3.25
C ASP A 37 -21.05 -1.52 -3.32
N TRP A 38 -20.50 -1.71 -4.52
CA TRP A 38 -19.08 -1.57 -4.85
C TRP A 38 -18.58 -0.13 -4.73
N LYS A 39 -19.28 0.86 -5.30
CA LYS A 39 -18.97 2.30 -5.14
C LYS A 39 -19.08 2.74 -3.68
N GLN A 40 -19.98 2.15 -2.90
CA GLN A 40 -20.10 2.43 -1.46
C GLN A 40 -18.96 1.80 -0.63
N LYS A 41 -18.37 0.70 -1.12
CA LYS A 41 -17.15 0.06 -0.56
C LYS A 41 -15.85 0.75 -0.99
N GLN A 42 -15.81 1.41 -2.15
CA GLN A 42 -14.66 2.20 -2.65
C GLN A 42 -14.20 3.29 -1.67
N HIS A 43 -15.10 3.88 -0.89
CA HIS A 43 -14.73 4.85 0.13
C HIS A 43 -14.08 4.25 1.38
N ARG A 44 -14.02 2.93 1.54
CA ARG A 44 -13.53 2.24 2.77
C ARG A 44 -12.14 1.63 2.68
N LEU A 45 -11.37 1.97 1.66
CA LEU A 45 -10.04 1.41 1.42
C LEU A 45 -8.94 1.97 2.34
N VAL A 46 -9.14 3.15 2.91
CA VAL A 46 -8.71 3.61 4.25
C VAL A 46 -9.61 4.81 4.53
N THR A 47 -10.88 4.59 4.89
CA THR A 47 -11.57 5.63 5.66
C THR A 47 -11.40 5.29 7.12
N LEU A 48 -10.52 6.05 7.78
CA LEU A 48 -11.02 6.73 8.95
C LEU A 48 -12.27 7.50 8.48
N THR A 49 -13.46 6.90 8.57
CA THR A 49 -14.56 7.73 9.06
C THR A 49 -14.04 8.12 10.43
N SER A 50 -13.47 9.32 10.52
CA SER A 50 -13.00 9.87 11.78
C SER A 50 -14.19 10.57 12.40
N PRO A 51 -14.90 9.95 13.37
CA PRO A 51 -15.57 10.70 14.41
C PRO A 51 -14.59 11.49 15.28
N LEU A 52 -13.28 11.20 15.22
CA LEU A 52 -12.25 11.77 16.10
C LEU A 52 -12.10 13.28 15.90
N SER A 53 -12.23 13.79 14.68
CA SER A 53 -12.30 15.25 14.42
C SER A 53 -13.71 15.82 14.58
N LEU A 54 -14.75 15.08 14.18
CA LEU A 54 -16.15 15.52 14.24
C LEU A 54 -16.68 15.68 15.67
N GLN A 55 -16.21 14.88 16.63
CA GLN A 55 -16.57 15.06 18.04
C GLN A 55 -15.86 16.23 18.72
N ARG A 56 -14.73 16.75 18.19
CA ARG A 56 -14.03 17.94 18.73
C ARG A 56 -14.93 19.18 18.74
N HIS A 57 -15.88 19.32 17.80
CA HIS A 57 -16.81 20.45 17.77
C HIS A 57 -18.07 20.27 18.64
N SER A 58 -18.42 19.04 19.03
CA SER A 58 -19.63 18.78 19.81
C SER A 58 -19.46 18.99 21.31
N LYS A 59 -18.23 18.85 21.85
CA LYS A 59 -17.96 19.02 23.29
C LYS A 59 -17.68 20.48 23.72
N LEU A 60 -17.48 21.40 22.76
CA LEU A 60 -17.15 22.82 23.04
C LEU A 60 -18.28 23.83 22.75
N ARG A 61 -19.50 23.40 22.44
CA ARG A 61 -20.68 24.29 22.30
C ARG A 61 -21.86 23.83 23.15
N ARG A 62 -21.77 24.03 24.46
CA ARG A 62 -22.93 24.19 25.35
C ARG A 62 -22.80 25.49 26.11
N THR A 63 -22.89 26.60 25.37
CA THR A 63 -23.25 27.90 25.94
C THR A 63 -24.49 28.42 25.20
N ARG A 64 -25.46 28.80 26.02
CA ARG A 64 -26.82 29.22 25.69
C ARG A 64 -26.85 30.26 24.58
N LEU A 65 -27.86 30.17 23.71
CA LEU A 65 -28.56 31.33 23.15
C LEU A 65 -30.01 30.94 22.88
N ASN A 66 -30.90 31.48 23.70
CA ASN A 66 -32.31 31.70 23.39
C ASN A 66 -32.39 32.79 22.32
N SER A 67 -33.18 32.58 21.27
CA SER A 67 -34.07 33.63 20.73
C SER A 67 -35.02 33.06 19.67
N GLU A 68 -36.20 33.64 19.69
CA GLU A 68 -37.49 33.22 19.14
C GLU A 68 -37.67 33.54 17.63
N TRP A 69 -38.84 33.12 17.10
CA TRP A 69 -39.61 33.59 15.90
C TRP A 69 -39.77 32.58 14.73
N PRO A 70 -40.91 32.60 13.97
CA PRO A 70 -42.17 31.94 14.37
C PRO A 70 -42.68 30.91 13.33
N ARG A 71 -43.69 30.14 13.78
CA ARG A 71 -44.40 29.10 13.03
C ARG A 71 -45.23 29.68 11.87
N ILE A 72 -45.19 29.01 10.71
CA ILE A 72 -46.26 29.04 9.71
C ILE A 72 -46.99 27.70 9.78
N ARG A 73 -48.30 27.76 10.08
CA ARG A 73 -49.24 26.63 10.05
C ARG A 73 -49.74 26.44 8.63
N SER A 74 -49.74 25.20 8.14
CA SER A 74 -50.77 24.75 7.20
C SER A 74 -51.43 23.50 7.77
N SER A 75 -52.75 23.54 7.77
CA SER A 75 -53.67 22.61 8.40
C SER A 75 -54.16 21.58 7.38
N LEU A 76 -53.80 20.31 7.54
CA LEU A 76 -54.62 19.20 7.08
C LEU A 76 -54.54 18.08 8.12
N THR A 77 -55.70 17.64 8.56
CA THR A 77 -55.95 16.60 9.57
C THR A 77 -56.12 15.28 8.85
N GLU A 78 -55.51 14.20 9.35
CA GLU A 78 -55.94 12.80 9.17
C GLU A 78 -55.11 11.85 10.08
N PRO A 79 -55.53 10.58 10.33
CA PRO A 79 -55.85 10.08 11.67
C PRO A 79 -54.73 9.36 12.43
N LYS A 80 -54.95 9.21 13.75
CA LYS A 80 -54.09 8.58 14.76
C LYS A 80 -53.64 7.17 14.37
N ARG A 81 -52.32 6.97 14.21
CA ARG A 81 -51.67 5.65 14.27
C ARG A 81 -51.30 5.30 15.72
N PRO A 82 -51.36 4.01 16.13
CA PRO A 82 -51.05 3.58 17.48
C PRO A 82 -49.59 3.88 17.86
N THR A 83 -49.39 4.37 19.08
CA THR A 83 -48.09 4.64 19.68
C THR A 83 -47.31 3.35 19.91
N PRO A 84 -46.09 3.18 19.36
CA PRO A 84 -45.20 2.11 19.79
C PRO A 84 -44.70 2.43 21.20
N SER A 85 -44.77 1.44 22.09
CA SER A 85 -44.19 1.45 23.42
C SER A 85 -42.71 1.85 23.38
N ARG A 86 -42.31 2.79 24.24
CA ARG A 86 -40.90 3.15 24.50
C ARG A 86 -40.09 1.88 24.82
N PRO A 87 -39.00 1.58 24.11
CA PRO A 87 -38.03 0.60 24.59
C PRO A 87 -37.43 1.12 25.88
N SER A 88 -37.38 0.26 26.90
CA SER A 88 -36.56 0.45 28.10
C SER A 88 -35.15 0.83 27.70
N ALA A 89 -34.54 1.78 28.42
CA ALA A 89 -33.16 2.19 28.23
C ALA A 89 -32.22 0.99 28.42
N THR A 90 -31.87 0.32 27.32
CA THR A 90 -30.73 -0.59 27.26
C THR A 90 -29.49 0.28 27.47
N SER A 91 -28.71 -0.05 28.49
CA SER A 91 -27.35 0.43 28.69
C SER A 91 -26.63 0.42 27.34
N ALA A 92 -26.23 1.61 26.87
CA ALA A 92 -25.35 1.72 25.73
C ALA A 92 -24.05 1.01 26.11
N ALA A 93 -23.70 -0.05 25.39
CA ALA A 93 -22.36 -0.63 25.49
C ALA A 93 -21.33 0.49 25.24
N PRO A 94 -20.22 0.56 25.98
CA PRO A 94 -19.21 1.58 25.74
C PRO A 94 -18.78 1.50 24.28
N PHE A 95 -18.81 2.63 23.58
CA PHE A 95 -18.36 2.73 22.20
C PHE A 95 -16.83 2.51 22.19
N SER A 96 -16.40 1.27 22.01
CA SER A 96 -15.00 0.96 21.71
C SER A 96 -14.72 1.33 20.25
N TYR A 97 -13.67 2.11 20.03
CA TYR A 97 -13.20 2.44 18.69
C TYR A 97 -12.25 1.36 18.20
N SER A 98 -12.34 1.03 16.92
CA SER A 98 -11.41 0.13 16.26
C SER A 98 -11.01 0.75 14.93
N ILE A 99 -9.74 0.64 14.55
CA ILE A 99 -9.38 0.89 13.16
C ILE A 99 -9.60 -0.40 12.39
N ARG A 100 -10.38 -0.30 11.32
CA ARG A 100 -10.40 -1.35 10.31
C ARG A 100 -9.20 -1.13 9.44
N PHE A 101 -8.18 -1.95 9.63
CA PHE A 101 -7.20 -2.04 8.58
C PHE A 101 -7.86 -2.73 7.40
N VAL A 102 -7.51 -2.28 6.21
CA VAL A 102 -7.52 -3.13 5.03
C VAL A 102 -6.32 -4.06 5.10
N GLY A 103 -6.15 -4.70 6.26
CA GLY A 103 -5.35 -5.89 6.45
C GLY A 103 -6.28 -7.01 6.06
N PHE A 104 -6.47 -7.19 4.74
CA PHE A 104 -7.06 -8.41 4.24
C PHE A 104 -6.38 -9.59 4.94
N GLY A 105 -7.04 -10.74 5.04
CA GLY A 105 -6.24 -11.95 5.03
C GLY A 105 -5.43 -11.91 3.73
N GLN A 106 -4.27 -11.24 3.71
CA GLN A 106 -3.41 -11.17 2.53
C GLN A 106 -2.91 -12.57 2.22
N THR A 107 -3.08 -13.53 3.12
CA THR A 107 -2.98 -14.98 2.98
C THR A 107 -4.19 -15.62 2.29
N LYS A 108 -5.37 -15.02 2.38
CA LYS A 108 -6.64 -15.43 1.76
C LYS A 108 -6.92 -14.80 0.39
N LEU A 109 -6.33 -13.65 0.10
CA LEU A 109 -6.35 -13.08 -1.25
C LEU A 109 -5.64 -14.03 -2.25
N PRO A 110 -6.09 -14.10 -3.50
CA PRO A 110 -7.14 -13.27 -4.13
C PRO A 110 -8.57 -13.80 -3.93
N LEU A 111 -8.76 -14.96 -3.28
CA LEU A 111 -10.04 -15.68 -3.24
C LEU A 111 -11.05 -15.07 -2.28
N GLN A 112 -10.58 -14.47 -1.18
CA GLN A 112 -11.45 -13.87 -0.18
C GLN A 112 -10.95 -12.50 0.26
N SER A 113 -11.89 -11.54 0.26
CA SER A 113 -11.71 -10.16 0.69
C SER A 113 -12.40 -9.98 2.06
N THR A 114 -11.64 -10.07 3.16
CA THR A 114 -12.12 -9.92 4.55
C THR A 114 -11.39 -8.82 5.30
N TYR A 115 -12.09 -8.04 6.11
CA TYR A 115 -11.49 -7.02 6.98
C TYR A 115 -11.27 -7.57 8.39
N LEU A 116 -10.20 -7.12 9.05
CA LEU A 116 -9.92 -7.41 10.46
C LEU A 116 -10.00 -6.12 11.26
N ASP A 117 -10.73 -6.18 12.37
CA ASP A 117 -10.82 -5.07 13.31
C ASP A 117 -9.60 -5.13 14.25
N ILE A 118 -8.77 -4.10 14.25
CA ILE A 118 -7.62 -3.97 15.16
C ILE A 118 -8.01 -3.04 16.29
N ARG A 119 -7.99 -3.58 17.52
CA ARG A 119 -8.54 -2.93 18.71
C ARG A 119 -7.45 -2.39 19.64
N ASP A 120 -6.23 -2.92 19.52
CA ASP A 120 -5.09 -2.54 20.34
C ASP A 120 -3.74 -2.89 19.68
N SER A 121 -2.64 -2.61 20.39
CA SER A 121 -1.28 -2.95 19.92
C SER A 121 -1.02 -4.45 19.85
N THR A 122 -1.77 -5.30 20.57
CA THR A 122 -1.63 -6.76 20.51
C THR A 122 -2.15 -7.29 19.18
N ASP A 123 -3.35 -6.85 18.80
CA ASP A 123 -3.92 -7.12 17.48
C ASP A 123 -2.98 -6.61 16.37
N GLY A 124 -2.46 -5.38 16.51
CA GLY A 124 -1.51 -4.80 15.58
C GLY A 124 -0.22 -5.61 15.44
N TRP A 125 0.34 -6.06 16.57
CA TRP A 125 1.53 -6.90 16.59
C TRP A 125 1.33 -8.21 15.83
N HIS A 126 0.23 -8.92 16.09
CA HIS A 126 -0.10 -10.18 15.41
C HIS A 126 -0.35 -9.95 13.91
N ALA A 127 -1.06 -8.89 13.55
CA ALA A 127 -1.31 -8.57 12.15
C ALA A 127 0.00 -8.34 11.37
N ILE A 128 1.00 -7.72 11.99
CA ILE A 128 2.33 -7.52 11.37
C ILE A 128 3.14 -8.81 11.36
N LYS A 129 3.17 -9.53 12.49
CA LYS A 129 3.94 -10.78 12.64
C LYS A 129 3.51 -11.86 11.66
N ASP A 130 2.19 -12.05 11.54
CA ASP A 130 1.57 -13.09 10.72
C ASP A 130 1.42 -12.65 9.25
N MET A 131 1.98 -11.49 8.90
CA MET A 131 1.96 -10.89 7.56
C MET A 131 0.55 -10.70 6.98
N VAL A 132 -0.43 -10.47 7.87
CA VAL A 132 -1.74 -9.95 7.50
C VAL A 132 -1.58 -8.54 6.94
N VAL A 133 -0.77 -7.71 7.60
CA VAL A 133 -0.29 -6.43 7.10
C VAL A 133 1.16 -6.58 6.65
N ARG A 134 1.46 -6.12 5.43
CA ARG A 134 2.81 -6.18 4.87
C ARG A 134 3.06 -5.05 3.88
N GLY A 135 4.33 -4.82 3.60
CA GLY A 135 4.83 -3.63 2.93
C GLY A 135 5.42 -2.68 3.97
N ALA A 136 6.61 -2.16 3.68
CA ALA A 136 7.38 -1.35 4.62
C ALA A 136 6.57 -0.15 5.19
N PRO A 137 5.89 0.67 4.36
CA PRO A 137 5.06 1.75 4.87
C PRO A 137 3.82 1.26 5.62
N ALA A 138 3.11 0.24 5.09
CA ALA A 138 1.88 -0.27 5.69
C ALA A 138 2.09 -0.82 7.10
N ILE A 139 3.19 -1.54 7.34
CA ILE A 139 3.53 -2.09 8.67
C ILE A 139 3.74 -0.96 9.68
N ALA A 140 4.50 0.07 9.31
CA ALA A 140 4.81 1.18 10.21
C ALA A 140 3.55 1.97 10.59
N ILE A 141 2.69 2.24 9.61
CA ILE A 141 1.40 2.92 9.81
C ILE A 141 0.46 2.05 10.64
N ALA A 142 0.43 0.74 10.40
CA ALA A 142 -0.42 -0.16 11.15
C ALA A 142 -0.03 -0.26 12.63
N ALA A 143 1.27 -0.33 12.92
CA ALA A 143 1.76 -0.25 14.29
C ALA A 143 1.33 1.05 14.97
N ALA A 144 1.63 2.20 14.34
CA ALA A 144 1.31 3.52 14.91
C ALA A 144 -0.19 3.68 15.22
N LEU A 145 -1.03 3.32 14.24
CA LEU A 145 -2.48 3.42 14.37
C LEU A 145 -3.06 2.40 15.36
N SER A 146 -2.49 1.20 15.50
CA SER A 146 -2.95 0.22 16.49
C SER A 146 -2.80 0.70 17.93
N LEU A 147 -1.67 1.35 18.24
CA LEU A 147 -1.46 1.98 19.54
C LEU A 147 -2.31 3.25 19.70
N ALA A 148 -2.54 4.02 18.63
CA ALA A 148 -3.44 5.18 18.69
C ALA A 148 -4.87 4.77 19.07
N VAL A 149 -5.34 3.62 18.57
CA VAL A 149 -6.63 3.03 18.96
C VAL A 149 -6.63 2.59 20.41
N GLU A 150 -5.58 1.88 20.83
CA GLU A 150 -5.45 1.44 22.23
C GLU A 150 -5.52 2.63 23.18
N ILE A 151 -4.75 3.69 22.90
CA ILE A 151 -4.73 4.93 23.66
C ILE A 151 -6.10 5.61 23.66
N PHE A 152 -6.76 5.69 22.51
CA PHE A 152 -8.07 6.32 22.41
C PHE A 152 -9.13 5.60 23.27
N ASN A 153 -9.04 4.28 23.36
CA ASN A 153 -9.93 3.45 24.16
C ASN A 153 -9.57 3.42 25.66
N LEU A 154 -8.49 4.08 26.09
CA LEU A 154 -8.20 4.24 27.52
C LEU A 154 -9.24 5.20 28.12
N GLU A 155 -10.20 4.65 28.86
CA GLU A 155 -11.28 5.44 29.46
C GLU A 155 -10.77 6.30 30.64
N ASP A 156 -9.87 5.78 31.49
CA ASP A 156 -9.43 6.43 32.73
C ASP A 156 -7.91 6.33 32.97
N PHE A 157 -7.11 7.08 32.20
CA PHE A 157 -5.68 7.24 32.51
C PHE A 157 -5.46 8.35 33.53
N ASN A 158 -5.15 7.98 34.78
CA ASN A 158 -4.81 8.91 35.87
C ASN A 158 -3.33 8.77 36.25
N GLY A 159 -2.45 9.19 35.35
CA GLY A 159 -0.99 9.18 35.52
C GLY A 159 -0.36 10.50 35.12
N THR A 160 0.95 10.59 35.33
CA THR A 160 1.80 11.72 34.94
C THR A 160 2.11 11.70 33.43
N PRO A 161 2.54 12.83 32.85
CA PRO A 161 3.05 12.87 31.47
C PRO A 161 4.18 11.87 31.21
N ASP A 162 5.07 11.65 32.19
CA ASP A 162 6.17 10.69 32.09
C ASP A 162 5.67 9.24 32.05
N GLU A 163 4.61 8.91 32.79
CA GLU A 163 3.97 7.59 32.76
C GLU A 163 3.26 7.34 31.42
N ALA A 164 2.58 8.36 30.86
CA ALA A 164 1.97 8.28 29.53
C ALA A 164 3.04 8.09 28.43
N PHE A 165 4.14 8.83 28.52
CA PHE A 165 5.28 8.65 27.61
C PHE A 165 5.88 7.25 27.73
N SER A 166 6.10 6.76 28.95
CA SER A 166 6.63 5.42 29.22
C SER A 166 5.71 4.33 28.65
N PHE A 167 4.40 4.50 28.75
CA PHE A 167 3.41 3.61 28.13
C PHE A 167 3.56 3.57 26.60
N ILE A 168 3.66 4.73 25.95
CA ILE A 168 3.87 4.82 24.49
C ILE A 168 5.17 4.10 24.09
N VAL A 169 6.27 4.38 24.78
CA VAL A 169 7.58 3.78 24.49
C VAL A 169 7.52 2.26 24.58
N MET A 170 6.96 1.72 25.67
CA MET A 170 6.80 0.28 25.89
C MET A 170 5.99 -0.37 24.76
N LYS A 171 4.86 0.23 24.37
CA LYS A 171 3.98 -0.33 23.33
C LYS A 171 4.60 -0.24 21.94
N LEU A 172 5.31 0.83 21.62
CA LEU A 172 6.06 0.94 20.38
C LEU A 172 7.19 -0.10 20.30
N GLU A 173 7.91 -0.35 21.40
CA GLU A 173 8.96 -1.39 21.45
C GLU A 173 8.38 -2.78 21.26
N TYR A 174 7.24 -3.05 21.90
CA TYR A 174 6.48 -4.26 21.68
C TYR A 174 6.11 -4.40 20.20
N LEU A 175 5.50 -3.39 19.57
CA LEU A 175 5.13 -3.42 18.15
C LEU A 175 6.35 -3.64 17.23
N VAL A 176 7.48 -2.97 17.48
CA VAL A 176 8.73 -3.15 16.73
C VAL A 176 9.23 -4.61 16.78
N SER A 177 9.04 -5.30 17.90
CA SER A 177 9.45 -6.70 18.06
C SER A 177 8.72 -7.69 17.15
N SER A 178 7.59 -7.29 16.53
CA SER A 178 6.86 -8.14 15.60
C SER A 178 7.73 -8.53 14.39
N ARG A 179 8.51 -7.58 13.85
CA ARG A 179 9.43 -7.78 12.73
C ARG A 179 10.67 -6.88 12.87
N PRO A 180 11.68 -7.27 13.67
CA PRO A 180 12.83 -6.42 13.99
C PRO A 180 13.69 -6.00 12.78
N THR A 181 13.60 -6.72 11.67
CA THR A 181 14.32 -6.39 10.42
C THR A 181 13.63 -5.31 9.59
N ALA A 182 12.38 -4.93 9.91
CA ALA A 182 11.64 -3.89 9.20
C ALA A 182 12.04 -2.50 9.70
N VAL A 183 13.08 -1.91 9.11
CA VAL A 183 13.63 -0.62 9.57
C VAL A 183 12.63 0.53 9.52
N ASN A 184 11.72 0.58 8.54
CA ASN A 184 10.68 1.60 8.49
C ASN A 184 9.78 1.60 9.75
N LEU A 185 9.54 0.42 10.36
CA LEU A 185 8.79 0.31 11.60
C LEU A 185 9.57 0.91 12.78
N SER A 186 10.86 0.57 12.89
CA SER A 186 11.75 1.12 13.92
C SER A 186 11.91 2.63 13.81
N ASP A 187 12.07 3.16 12.58
CA ASP A 187 12.22 4.58 12.33
C ASP A 187 10.95 5.37 12.64
N ALA A 188 9.79 4.83 12.25
CA ALA A 188 8.50 5.42 12.59
C ALA A 188 8.28 5.45 14.11
N ALA A 189 8.60 4.35 14.79
CA ALA A 189 8.53 4.28 16.25
C ALA A 189 9.47 5.33 16.90
N ALA A 190 10.70 5.47 16.41
CA ALA A 190 11.65 6.47 16.91
C ALA A 190 11.11 7.91 16.76
N LYS A 191 10.55 8.25 15.59
CA LYS A 191 9.93 9.56 15.34
C LYS A 191 8.75 9.83 16.28
N LEU A 192 7.87 8.84 16.46
CA LEU A 192 6.72 8.98 17.36
C LEU A 192 7.15 9.11 18.83
N LYS A 193 8.19 8.38 19.26
CA LYS A 193 8.79 8.56 20.60
C LYS A 193 9.32 9.99 20.79
N GLN A 194 10.00 10.56 19.80
CA GLN A 194 10.50 11.93 19.87
C GLN A 194 9.37 12.96 20.02
N ILE A 195 8.29 12.81 19.25
CA ILE A 195 7.11 13.69 19.34
C ILE A 195 6.46 13.59 20.74
N ALA A 196 6.23 12.38 21.22
CA ALA A 196 5.64 12.15 22.55
C ALA A 196 6.54 12.72 23.66
N SER A 197 7.86 12.53 23.57
CA SER A 197 8.84 13.05 24.54
C SER A 197 8.84 14.57 24.60
N ALA A 198 8.82 15.25 23.44
CA ALA A 198 8.78 16.71 23.37
C ALA A 198 7.54 17.28 24.09
N VAL A 199 6.39 16.63 23.98
CA VAL A 199 5.16 17.05 24.67
C VAL A 199 5.20 16.69 26.15
N ALA A 200 5.68 15.51 26.52
CA ALA A 200 5.77 15.07 27.92
C ALA A 200 6.62 16.02 28.78
N THR A 201 7.69 16.59 28.22
CA THR A 201 8.57 17.54 28.94
C THR A 201 7.97 18.93 29.17
N THR A 202 6.89 19.29 28.47
CA THR A 202 6.33 20.66 28.48
C THR A 202 4.93 20.74 29.05
N THR A 203 4.21 19.62 29.13
CA THR A 203 2.82 19.57 29.58
C THR A 203 2.70 19.13 31.04
N SER A 204 1.61 19.54 31.71
CA SER A 204 1.21 19.03 33.02
C SER A 204 0.11 17.98 32.95
N ASP A 205 -0.50 17.79 31.77
CA ASP A 205 -1.59 16.84 31.56
C ASP A 205 -1.13 15.70 30.66
N ALA A 206 -1.12 14.48 31.20
CA ALA A 206 -0.73 13.27 30.49
C ALA A 206 -1.55 13.01 29.22
N ARG A 207 -2.80 13.49 29.18
CA ARG A 207 -3.67 13.36 28.02
C ARG A 207 -3.12 14.08 26.79
N ASN A 208 -2.40 15.18 26.97
CA ASN A 208 -1.78 15.91 25.85
C ASN A 208 -0.69 15.08 25.17
N VAL A 209 0.02 14.21 25.92
CA VAL A 209 1.04 13.30 25.35
C VAL A 209 0.37 12.28 24.43
N PHE A 210 -0.76 11.72 24.86
CA PHE A 210 -1.57 10.80 24.07
C PHE A 210 -2.19 11.47 22.84
N GLU A 211 -2.72 12.68 22.99
CA GLU A 211 -3.29 13.43 21.88
C GLU A 211 -2.23 13.75 20.81
N ALA A 212 -1.03 14.15 21.22
CA ALA A 212 0.09 14.37 20.31
C ALA A 212 0.51 13.10 19.56
N TYR A 213 0.54 11.95 20.25
CA TYR A 213 0.83 10.66 19.62
C TYR A 213 -0.23 10.26 18.58
N ILE A 214 -1.52 10.40 18.93
CA ILE A 214 -2.63 10.09 18.03
C ILE A 214 -2.56 10.98 16.79
N GLU A 215 -2.39 12.29 16.98
CA GLU A 215 -2.30 13.26 15.88
C GLU A 215 -1.12 12.94 14.96
N ALA A 216 0.06 12.67 15.52
CA ALA A 216 1.24 12.29 14.73
C ALA A 216 1.00 11.00 13.93
N SER A 217 0.31 10.01 14.51
CA SER A 217 -0.02 8.75 13.84
C SER A 217 -1.02 8.95 12.69
N GLU A 218 -2.03 9.82 12.87
CA GLU A 218 -2.98 10.19 11.80
C GLU A 218 -2.31 11.00 10.68
N ILE A 219 -1.38 11.89 11.01
CA ILE A 219 -0.59 12.65 10.04
C ILE A 219 0.26 11.69 9.21
N MET A 220 0.95 10.74 9.85
CA MET A 220 1.77 9.75 9.16
C MET A 220 0.99 8.96 8.10
N LEU A 221 -0.27 8.61 8.38
CA LEU A 221 -1.17 7.99 7.39
C LEU A 221 -1.45 8.90 6.19
N LYS A 222 -1.79 10.17 6.45
CA LYS A 222 -2.11 11.15 5.39
C LYS A 222 -0.89 11.44 4.52
N ASP A 223 0.26 11.61 5.15
CA ASP A 223 1.53 11.91 4.49
C ASP A 223 1.98 10.76 3.60
N ASP A 224 1.79 9.50 4.01
CA ASP A 224 2.11 8.34 3.16
C ASP A 224 1.22 8.31 1.90
N VAL A 225 -0.09 8.54 2.04
CA VAL A 225 -1.00 8.62 0.86
C VAL A 225 -0.59 9.75 -0.07
N ALA A 226 -0.27 10.93 0.47
CA ALA A 226 0.20 12.07 -0.32
C ALA A 226 1.52 11.75 -1.04
N SER A 227 2.47 11.13 -0.33
CA SER A 227 3.77 10.74 -0.88
C SER A 227 3.62 9.72 -2.00
N ASN A 228 2.78 8.70 -1.82
CA ASN A 228 2.49 7.68 -2.84
C ASN A 228 1.91 8.30 -4.13
N LYS A 229 1.00 9.26 -4.00
CA LYS A 229 0.44 9.98 -5.16
C LYS A 229 1.50 10.83 -5.85
N ALA A 230 2.36 11.52 -5.10
CA ALA A 230 3.45 12.30 -5.65
C ALA A 230 4.48 11.42 -6.38
N ILE A 231 4.87 10.28 -5.79
CA ILE A 231 5.72 9.26 -6.43
C ILE A 231 5.09 8.81 -7.76
N GLY A 232 3.80 8.50 -7.76
CA GLY A 232 3.08 8.10 -8.97
C GLY A 232 3.16 9.14 -10.09
N SER A 233 2.82 10.40 -9.75
CA SER A 233 2.81 11.53 -10.68
C SER A 233 4.20 11.85 -11.22
N HIS A 234 5.20 11.99 -10.34
CA HIS A 234 6.58 12.26 -10.74
C HIS A 234 7.14 11.14 -11.61
N GLY A 235 6.87 9.88 -11.26
CA GLY A 235 7.28 8.72 -12.03
C GLY A 235 6.65 8.68 -13.41
N ALA A 236 5.33 8.86 -13.49
CA ALA A 236 4.59 8.84 -14.76
C ALA A 236 5.05 9.95 -15.70
N SER A 237 5.19 11.17 -15.18
CA SER A 237 5.67 12.32 -15.96
C SER A 237 7.10 12.10 -16.47
N PHE A 238 8.01 11.62 -15.63
CA PHE A 238 9.39 11.37 -16.02
C PHE A 238 9.51 10.27 -17.08
N ILE A 239 8.80 9.15 -16.90
CA ILE A 239 8.83 8.02 -17.83
C ILE A 239 8.27 8.43 -19.19
N GLN A 240 7.16 9.18 -19.22
CA GLN A 240 6.61 9.69 -20.48
C GLN A 240 7.61 10.58 -21.22
N ASN A 241 8.22 11.54 -20.52
CA ASN A 241 9.23 12.41 -21.12
C ASN A 241 10.42 11.61 -21.67
N LEU A 242 10.91 10.62 -20.90
CA LEU A 242 12.02 9.76 -21.34
C LEU A 242 11.65 8.94 -22.59
N LEU A 243 10.40 8.48 -22.69
CA LEU A 243 9.89 7.70 -23.81
C LEU A 243 9.32 8.56 -24.95
N GLY A 244 9.63 9.86 -24.99
CA GLY A 244 9.22 10.76 -26.07
C GLY A 244 7.72 11.03 -26.10
N ASN A 245 7.04 11.01 -24.95
CA ASN A 245 5.59 11.20 -24.79
C ASN A 245 4.75 10.18 -25.57
N SER A 246 5.21 8.92 -25.61
CA SER A 246 4.43 7.81 -26.15
C SER A 246 3.08 7.67 -25.43
N LYS A 247 2.02 7.40 -26.19
CA LYS A 247 0.68 7.14 -25.68
C LYS A 247 0.39 5.66 -25.38
N ASN A 248 1.33 4.78 -25.73
CA ASN A 248 1.17 3.33 -25.58
C ASN A 248 2.36 2.79 -24.78
N ILE A 249 2.34 3.01 -23.46
CA ILE A 249 3.43 2.60 -22.56
C ILE A 249 3.05 1.27 -21.92
N SER A 250 3.90 0.26 -22.13
CA SER A 250 3.83 -1.02 -21.43
C SER A 250 4.85 -1.08 -20.30
N MET A 251 4.37 -1.24 -19.06
CA MET A 251 5.18 -1.27 -17.85
C MET A 251 5.34 -2.71 -17.35
N LEU A 252 6.50 -3.08 -16.83
CA LEU A 252 6.70 -4.31 -16.08
C LEU A 252 7.01 -4.00 -14.62
N THR A 253 6.41 -4.73 -13.69
CA THR A 253 6.66 -4.60 -12.25
C THR A 253 6.85 -5.95 -11.55
N HIS A 254 7.27 -5.89 -10.29
CA HIS A 254 7.63 -7.05 -9.47
C HIS A 254 7.18 -6.87 -8.02
N CYS A 255 6.86 -7.97 -7.35
CA CYS A 255 6.25 -7.99 -6.03
C CYS A 255 4.88 -7.27 -5.99
N ASN A 256 4.52 -6.74 -4.83
CA ASN A 256 3.37 -5.89 -4.61
C ASN A 256 3.79 -4.61 -3.91
N THR A 257 3.46 -3.50 -4.55
CA THR A 257 3.84 -2.12 -4.19
C THR A 257 2.63 -1.19 -4.33
N GLY A 258 1.43 -1.77 -4.29
CA GLY A 258 0.16 -1.08 -4.42
C GLY A 258 -0.39 -0.58 -3.10
N SER A 259 -1.69 -0.39 -3.08
CA SER A 259 -2.45 0.03 -1.89
C SER A 259 -2.38 -1.04 -0.80
N LEU A 260 -2.13 -2.30 -1.15
CA LEU A 260 -1.96 -3.39 -0.19
C LEU A 260 -0.58 -3.41 0.48
N ALA A 261 0.37 -2.58 0.02
CA ALA A 261 1.72 -2.47 0.55
C ALA A 261 2.02 -1.11 1.22
N THR A 262 1.10 -0.15 1.11
CA THR A 262 1.24 1.21 1.65
C THR A 262 -0.06 1.67 2.33
N ALA A 263 -0.16 2.93 2.74
CA ALA A 263 -1.44 3.51 3.20
C ALA A 263 -2.52 3.59 2.11
N GLY A 264 -2.13 3.43 0.85
CA GLY A 264 -3.00 3.58 -0.30
C GLY A 264 -2.24 4.13 -1.50
N TYR A 265 -2.81 3.89 -2.69
CA TYR A 265 -2.25 4.26 -4.00
C TYR A 265 -0.97 3.52 -4.40
N GLY A 266 -0.04 3.28 -3.49
CA GLY A 266 1.19 2.54 -3.73
C GLY A 266 2.32 3.37 -4.36
N THR A 267 3.51 2.76 -4.47
CA THR A 267 4.71 3.39 -5.03
C THR A 267 4.86 3.04 -6.52
N ALA A 268 5.48 1.91 -6.86
CA ALA A 268 5.65 1.49 -8.25
C ALA A 268 4.32 1.18 -8.95
N LEU A 269 3.37 0.54 -8.24
CA LEU A 269 2.01 0.40 -8.77
C LEU A 269 1.27 1.75 -8.81
N GLY A 270 1.64 2.72 -7.97
CA GLY A 270 1.16 4.10 -8.04
C GLY A 270 1.58 4.80 -9.34
N VAL A 271 2.80 4.57 -9.81
CA VAL A 271 3.27 5.05 -11.13
C VAL A 271 2.43 4.43 -12.26
N ILE A 272 2.17 3.12 -12.19
CA ILE A 272 1.30 2.44 -13.17
C ILE A 272 -0.13 3.01 -13.13
N ARG A 273 -0.68 3.26 -11.94
CA ARG A 273 -2.00 3.90 -11.76
C ARG A 273 -2.04 5.31 -12.34
N SER A 274 -0.97 6.09 -12.19
CA SER A 274 -0.86 7.43 -12.78
C SER A 274 -0.90 7.36 -14.30
N LEU A 275 -0.06 6.52 -14.92
CA LEU A 275 -0.06 6.30 -16.37
C LEU A 275 -1.41 5.82 -16.91
N HIS A 276 -2.12 4.96 -16.15
CA HIS A 276 -3.46 4.51 -16.51
C HIS A 276 -4.49 5.65 -16.44
N THR A 277 -4.45 6.45 -15.36
CA THR A 277 -5.36 7.59 -15.17
C THR A 277 -5.18 8.64 -16.28
N GLU A 278 -3.94 8.81 -16.75
CA GLU A 278 -3.60 9.70 -17.86
C GLU A 278 -3.92 9.11 -19.25
N GLY A 279 -4.36 7.85 -19.32
CA GLY A 279 -4.78 7.19 -20.56
C GLY A 279 -3.62 6.84 -21.50
N VAL A 280 -2.40 6.73 -20.98
CA VAL A 280 -1.18 6.42 -21.77
C VAL A 280 -0.61 5.02 -21.50
N LEU A 281 -1.18 4.30 -20.53
CA LEU A 281 -0.80 2.92 -20.23
C LEU A 281 -1.48 1.96 -21.21
N GLU A 282 -0.68 1.30 -22.05
CA GLU A 282 -1.13 0.19 -22.91
C GLU A 282 -1.35 -1.08 -22.10
N ARG A 283 -0.37 -1.43 -21.24
CA ARG A 283 -0.41 -2.67 -20.46
C ARG A 283 0.50 -2.62 -19.23
N ALA A 284 0.02 -3.17 -18.12
CA ALA A 284 0.84 -3.52 -16.97
C ALA A 284 1.15 -5.02 -16.96
N TYR A 285 2.42 -5.38 -17.01
CA TYR A 285 2.87 -6.73 -16.74
C TYR A 285 3.29 -6.84 -15.26
N CYS A 286 2.83 -7.88 -14.58
CA CYS A 286 3.29 -8.21 -13.24
C CYS A 286 3.84 -9.64 -13.24
N THR A 287 4.96 -9.82 -12.55
CA THR A 287 5.57 -11.13 -12.32
C THR A 287 4.93 -11.83 -11.12
N GLU A 288 4.90 -13.16 -11.08
CA GLU A 288 4.25 -13.89 -9.98
C GLU A 288 4.92 -13.63 -8.62
N THR A 289 6.25 -13.43 -8.61
CA THR A 289 7.06 -13.16 -7.42
C THR A 289 7.13 -14.36 -6.46
N ARG A 290 7.73 -15.46 -6.90
CA ARG A 290 8.01 -16.61 -6.02
C ARG A 290 9.02 -16.22 -4.93
N PRO A 291 9.03 -16.92 -3.77
CA PRO A 291 8.13 -18.03 -3.41
C PRO A 291 6.75 -17.61 -2.90
N PHE A 292 6.59 -16.37 -2.46
CA PHE A 292 5.43 -15.94 -1.68
C PHE A 292 4.26 -15.44 -2.56
N ASN A 293 4.47 -15.35 -3.87
CA ASN A 293 3.47 -15.10 -4.89
C ASN A 293 2.76 -13.76 -4.72
N GLN A 294 3.49 -12.72 -4.32
CA GLN A 294 2.92 -11.40 -4.09
C GLN A 294 2.31 -10.80 -5.36
N GLY A 295 2.99 -10.95 -6.49
CA GLY A 295 2.54 -10.32 -7.72
C GLY A 295 1.33 -11.04 -8.30
N SER A 296 1.29 -12.37 -8.25
CA SER A 296 0.11 -13.12 -8.70
C SER A 296 -1.09 -12.99 -7.76
N ARG A 297 -0.87 -12.91 -6.43
CA ARG A 297 -1.97 -12.90 -5.45
C ARG A 297 -2.50 -11.50 -5.16
N LEU A 298 -1.64 -10.49 -5.15
CA LEU A 298 -1.99 -9.15 -4.65
C LEU A 298 -1.90 -8.10 -5.76
N THR A 299 -0.81 -8.05 -6.51
CA THR A 299 -0.69 -7.07 -7.61
C THR A 299 -1.69 -7.33 -8.71
N ALA A 300 -1.84 -8.59 -9.15
CA ALA A 300 -2.87 -8.96 -10.11
C ALA A 300 -4.28 -8.67 -9.57
N PHE A 301 -4.53 -8.91 -8.28
CA PHE A 301 -5.80 -8.56 -7.63
C PHE A 301 -6.08 -7.05 -7.70
N GLU A 302 -5.12 -6.20 -7.35
CA GLU A 302 -5.27 -4.74 -7.41
C GLU A 302 -5.45 -4.24 -8.85
N LEU A 303 -4.70 -4.80 -9.81
CA LEU A 303 -4.82 -4.43 -11.22
C LEU A 303 -6.21 -4.77 -11.79
N VAL A 304 -6.75 -5.95 -11.44
CA VAL A 304 -8.12 -6.34 -11.81
C VAL A 304 -9.15 -5.44 -11.12
N HIS A 305 -8.98 -5.21 -9.82
CA HIS A 305 -9.88 -4.35 -9.02
C HIS A 305 -9.98 -2.94 -9.63
N ASP A 306 -8.87 -2.37 -10.08
CA ASP A 306 -8.79 -1.02 -10.63
C ASP A 306 -9.10 -0.98 -12.15
N ASN A 307 -9.46 -2.11 -12.76
CA ASN A 307 -9.70 -2.26 -14.21
C ASN A 307 -8.51 -1.83 -15.08
N ILE A 308 -7.28 -2.04 -14.61
CA ILE A 308 -6.06 -1.71 -15.35
C ILE A 308 -5.75 -2.85 -16.33
N PRO A 309 -5.48 -2.56 -17.63
CA PRO A 309 -5.14 -3.59 -18.60
C PRO A 309 -3.84 -4.29 -18.19
N ALA A 310 -3.94 -5.54 -17.75
CA ALA A 310 -2.84 -6.23 -17.12
C ALA A 310 -2.58 -7.64 -17.66
N THR A 311 -1.38 -8.16 -17.42
CA THR A 311 -1.01 -9.55 -17.71
C THR A 311 -0.05 -10.07 -16.64
N LEU A 312 -0.39 -11.22 -16.05
CA LEU A 312 0.47 -11.95 -15.12
C LEU A 312 1.45 -12.83 -15.90
N ILE A 313 2.71 -12.84 -15.48
CA ILE A 313 3.76 -13.71 -16.04
C ILE A 313 4.50 -14.46 -14.91
N ALA A 314 5.06 -15.62 -15.22
CA ALA A 314 6.05 -16.25 -14.36
C ALA A 314 7.33 -15.39 -14.26
N ASP A 315 8.07 -15.48 -13.16
CA ASP A 315 9.31 -14.71 -12.97
C ASP A 315 10.32 -15.00 -14.10
N SER A 316 10.40 -16.26 -14.54
CA SER A 316 11.29 -16.73 -15.61
C SER A 316 10.90 -16.25 -17.01
N ALA A 317 9.68 -15.76 -17.21
CA ALA A 317 9.21 -15.27 -18.50
C ALA A 317 9.59 -13.80 -18.76
N ALA A 318 10.10 -13.08 -17.76
CA ALA A 318 10.36 -11.64 -17.88
C ALA A 318 11.38 -11.30 -18.99
N ALA A 319 12.51 -12.00 -19.06
CA ALA A 319 13.51 -11.77 -20.10
C ALA A 319 12.96 -12.07 -21.51
N ALA A 320 12.15 -13.13 -21.66
CA ALA A 320 11.50 -13.43 -22.93
C ALA A 320 10.51 -12.32 -23.32
N LEU A 321 9.70 -11.83 -22.36
CA LEU A 321 8.77 -10.73 -22.58
C LEU A 321 9.49 -9.46 -23.07
N MET A 322 10.61 -9.11 -22.43
CA MET A 322 11.46 -7.99 -22.82
C MET A 322 12.05 -8.18 -24.23
N LYS A 323 12.56 -9.38 -24.53
CA LYS A 323 13.09 -9.73 -25.87
C LYS A 323 12.06 -9.58 -26.98
N PHE A 324 10.78 -9.84 -26.70
CA PHE A 324 9.69 -9.63 -27.66
C PHE A 324 9.28 -8.15 -27.83
N GLY A 325 9.98 -7.20 -27.18
CA GLY A 325 9.71 -5.77 -27.31
C GLY A 325 8.38 -5.33 -26.67
N ARG A 326 7.84 -6.12 -25.73
CA ARG A 326 6.52 -5.87 -25.11
C ARG A 326 6.58 -4.96 -23.88
N VAL A 327 7.77 -4.50 -23.48
CA VAL A 327 8.00 -3.71 -22.27
C VAL A 327 8.79 -2.46 -22.65
N ASN A 328 8.28 -1.30 -22.25
CA ASN A 328 8.96 -0.01 -22.48
C ASN A 328 9.76 0.46 -21.28
N ALA A 329 9.33 0.12 -20.06
CA ALA A 329 10.06 0.42 -18.83
C ALA A 329 9.72 -0.59 -17.73
N VAL A 330 10.67 -0.77 -16.81
CA VAL A 330 10.46 -1.54 -15.57
C VAL A 330 10.35 -0.57 -14.40
N VAL A 331 9.38 -0.77 -13.51
CA VAL A 331 9.26 -0.01 -12.26
C VAL A 331 9.03 -0.96 -11.08
N VAL A 332 9.86 -0.85 -10.05
CA VAL A 332 9.81 -1.68 -8.84
C VAL A 332 9.77 -0.82 -7.58
N GLY A 333 9.35 -1.40 -6.46
CA GLY A 333 9.47 -0.75 -5.15
C GLY A 333 10.88 -0.84 -4.57
N ALA A 334 11.03 -0.43 -3.32
CA ALA A 334 12.21 -0.71 -2.51
C ALA A 334 11.81 -1.00 -1.07
N ASP A 335 12.51 -1.94 -0.45
CA ASP A 335 12.50 -2.12 1.00
C ASP A 335 13.55 -1.20 1.64
N ARG A 336 14.71 -1.00 0.99
CA ARG A 336 15.73 -0.05 1.42
C ARG A 336 16.59 0.43 0.25
N VAL A 337 16.98 1.70 0.27
CA VAL A 337 17.92 2.30 -0.69
C VAL A 337 19.11 2.87 0.09
N ALA A 338 20.33 2.40 -0.19
CA ALA A 338 21.55 2.91 0.42
C ALA A 338 21.96 4.27 -0.17
N ALA A 339 22.92 4.97 0.45
CA ALA A 339 23.33 6.31 0.04
C ALA A 339 23.85 6.41 -1.41
N ASN A 340 24.44 5.34 -1.95
CA ASN A 340 24.91 5.26 -3.33
C ASN A 340 23.80 4.92 -4.35
N GLY A 341 22.60 4.56 -3.90
CA GLY A 341 21.47 4.14 -4.72
C GLY A 341 21.31 2.63 -4.90
N ASP A 342 22.19 1.81 -4.31
CA ASP A 342 21.97 0.37 -4.26
C ASP A 342 20.66 0.09 -3.53
N THR A 343 19.83 -0.75 -4.15
CA THR A 343 18.44 -0.92 -3.71
C THR A 343 18.20 -2.37 -3.32
N ALA A 344 17.91 -2.60 -2.05
CA ALA A 344 17.36 -3.86 -1.60
C ALA A 344 15.84 -3.90 -1.85
N ASN A 345 15.39 -4.94 -2.54
CA ASN A 345 13.97 -5.19 -2.82
C ASN A 345 13.73 -6.69 -2.93
N LYS A 346 12.46 -7.10 -3.09
CA LYS A 346 12.06 -8.51 -3.21
C LYS A 346 12.96 -9.31 -4.16
N ILE A 347 13.36 -10.51 -3.73
CA ILE A 347 14.15 -11.45 -4.53
C ILE A 347 13.57 -11.61 -5.94
N GLY A 348 14.42 -11.49 -6.95
CA GLY A 348 14.05 -11.41 -8.36
C GLY A 348 14.21 -10.00 -8.95
N THR A 349 14.30 -8.96 -8.13
CA THR A 349 14.47 -7.58 -8.60
C THR A 349 15.80 -7.38 -9.33
N TYR A 350 16.90 -7.88 -8.75
CA TYR A 350 18.21 -7.83 -9.39
C TYR A 350 18.22 -8.56 -10.74
N ASN A 351 17.63 -9.76 -10.81
CA ASN A 351 17.50 -10.51 -12.05
C ASN A 351 16.71 -9.73 -13.13
N LEU A 352 15.67 -9.01 -12.71
CA LEU A 352 14.87 -8.16 -13.58
C LEU A 352 15.68 -6.96 -14.10
N ALA A 353 16.49 -6.33 -13.24
CA ALA A 353 17.36 -5.22 -13.61
C ALA A 353 18.46 -5.63 -14.60
N VAL A 354 19.08 -6.80 -14.39
CA VAL A 354 20.05 -7.39 -15.33
C VAL A 354 19.41 -7.63 -16.70
N SER A 355 18.21 -8.22 -16.71
CA SER A 355 17.46 -8.47 -17.94
C SER A 355 17.06 -7.18 -18.66
N ALA A 356 16.61 -6.17 -17.91
CA ALA A 356 16.24 -4.86 -18.45
C ALA A 356 17.44 -4.19 -19.11
N LYS A 357 18.61 -4.19 -18.45
CA LYS A 357 19.86 -3.66 -19.02
C LYS A 357 20.27 -4.39 -20.30
N HIS A 358 20.18 -5.73 -20.32
CA HIS A 358 20.50 -6.51 -21.52
C HIS A 358 19.63 -6.13 -22.73
N HIS A 359 18.36 -5.77 -22.49
CA HIS A 359 17.41 -5.38 -23.53
C HIS A 359 17.29 -3.86 -23.74
N ASN A 360 18.15 -3.05 -23.11
CA ASN A 360 18.12 -1.58 -23.16
C ASN A 360 16.79 -0.98 -22.71
N ILE A 361 16.16 -1.58 -21.70
CA ILE A 361 14.91 -1.11 -21.10
C ILE A 361 15.25 -0.32 -19.83
N PRO A 362 14.77 0.92 -19.66
CA PRO A 362 15.00 1.70 -18.46
C PRO A 362 14.36 1.04 -17.23
N PHE A 363 15.09 1.08 -16.12
CA PHE A 363 14.72 0.42 -14.86
C PHE A 363 14.60 1.45 -13.73
N PHE A 364 13.43 1.55 -13.13
CA PHE A 364 13.12 2.54 -12.11
C PHE A 364 12.84 1.90 -10.77
N VAL A 365 13.33 2.56 -9.72
CA VAL A 365 12.96 2.28 -8.33
C VAL A 365 12.01 3.38 -7.88
N ALA A 366 10.85 3.02 -7.33
CA ALA A 366 9.88 3.96 -6.78
C ALA A 366 9.75 3.73 -5.28
N ALA A 367 10.24 4.70 -4.50
CA ALA A 367 10.33 4.59 -3.05
C ALA A 367 10.22 5.97 -2.39
N PRO A 368 9.53 6.10 -1.24
CA PRO A 368 9.55 7.34 -0.48
C PRO A 368 10.96 7.61 0.07
N LEU A 369 11.28 8.87 0.39
CA LEU A 369 12.55 9.20 1.04
C LEU A 369 12.72 8.52 2.40
N THR A 370 11.61 8.10 3.04
CA THR A 370 11.64 7.30 4.27
C THR A 370 12.19 5.87 4.08
N SER A 371 12.33 5.39 2.84
CA SER A 371 13.01 4.13 2.51
C SER A 371 14.49 4.33 2.13
N VAL A 372 14.98 5.57 2.11
CA VAL A 372 16.39 5.89 1.85
C VAL A 372 17.16 5.91 3.17
N ASP A 373 18.14 5.03 3.28
CA ASP A 373 19.03 4.89 4.43
C ASP A 373 20.39 5.50 4.10
N LEU A 374 20.55 6.78 4.43
CA LEU A 374 21.81 7.52 4.22
C LEU A 374 22.93 7.09 5.18
N SER A 375 22.65 6.23 6.16
CA SER A 375 23.67 5.70 7.07
C SER A 375 24.47 4.57 6.43
N LEU A 376 23.89 3.87 5.44
CA LEU A 376 24.56 2.82 4.67
C LEU A 376 25.23 3.42 3.43
N SER A 377 26.52 3.15 3.27
CA SER A 377 27.29 3.65 2.13
C SER A 377 26.99 2.88 0.84
N SER A 378 26.68 1.58 0.93
CA SER A 378 26.35 0.72 -0.20
C SER A 378 25.38 -0.41 0.17
N GLY A 379 24.93 -1.16 -0.83
CA GLY A 379 24.10 -2.33 -0.64
C GLY A 379 24.81 -3.52 0.02
N GLU A 380 26.14 -3.51 0.10
CA GLU A 380 26.93 -4.57 0.77
C GLU A 380 26.69 -4.60 2.29
N GLU A 381 26.27 -3.48 2.87
CA GLU A 381 25.95 -3.35 4.29
C GLU A 381 24.52 -3.83 4.62
N ILE A 382 23.71 -4.14 3.60
CA ILE A 382 22.34 -4.60 3.80
C ILE A 382 22.33 -6.10 4.09
N ILE A 383 21.94 -6.46 5.32
CA ILE A 383 21.73 -7.84 5.71
C ILE A 383 20.47 -8.38 5.03
N ILE A 384 20.63 -9.43 4.22
CA ILE A 384 19.53 -10.09 3.52
C ILE A 384 18.85 -11.11 4.43
N GLU A 385 17.55 -10.92 4.66
CA GLU A 385 16.70 -11.88 5.39
C GLU A 385 16.61 -13.19 4.61
N GLU A 386 17.05 -14.30 5.19
CA GLU A 386 16.72 -15.65 4.71
C GLU A 386 15.51 -16.19 5.46
N ARG A 387 14.56 -16.75 4.71
CA ARG A 387 13.28 -17.23 5.23
C ARG A 387 13.16 -18.74 5.19
N SER A 388 12.12 -19.24 5.84
CA SER A 388 11.86 -20.68 5.95
C SER A 388 11.91 -21.38 4.58
N PRO A 389 12.66 -22.49 4.45
CA PRO A 389 12.65 -23.34 3.26
C PRO A 389 11.24 -23.75 2.80
N LYS A 390 10.30 -23.88 3.74
CA LYS A 390 8.92 -24.28 3.44
C LYS A 390 8.26 -23.39 2.40
N GLU A 391 8.58 -22.09 2.36
CA GLU A 391 7.99 -21.17 1.38
C GLU A 391 8.28 -21.59 -0.07
N LEU A 392 9.47 -22.15 -0.30
CA LEU A 392 9.87 -22.68 -1.60
C LEU A 392 9.39 -24.12 -1.80
N LEU A 393 9.51 -24.97 -0.77
CA LEU A 393 9.19 -26.39 -0.82
C LEU A 393 7.69 -26.67 -1.01
N ASN A 394 6.82 -25.74 -0.59
CA ASN A 394 5.38 -25.88 -0.62
C ASN A 394 4.73 -24.75 -1.44
N THR A 395 3.51 -25.00 -1.92
CA THR A 395 2.65 -23.97 -2.51
C THR A 395 2.16 -22.96 -1.46
N HIS A 396 1.53 -21.88 -1.92
CA HIS A 396 0.93 -20.83 -1.07
C HIS A 396 1.90 -20.23 -0.04
N GLY A 397 3.15 -20.02 -0.45
CA GLY A 397 4.17 -19.43 0.42
C GLY A 397 4.43 -20.26 1.68
N GLY A 398 4.35 -21.59 1.58
CA GLY A 398 4.69 -22.49 2.69
C GLY A 398 3.51 -23.18 3.37
N LEU A 399 2.28 -22.81 3.02
CA LEU A 399 1.06 -23.28 3.69
C LEU A 399 0.32 -24.38 2.93
N GLY A 400 0.65 -24.58 1.65
CA GLY A 400 -0.02 -25.57 0.80
C GLY A 400 0.75 -26.88 0.65
N GLU A 401 0.39 -27.65 -0.37
CA GLU A 401 1.01 -28.93 -0.69
C GLU A 401 2.49 -28.80 -1.03
N GLN A 402 3.26 -29.85 -0.71
CA GLN A 402 4.67 -29.95 -1.06
C GLN A 402 4.83 -30.11 -2.59
N VAL A 403 5.75 -29.33 -3.17
CA VAL A 403 6.06 -29.35 -4.61
C VAL A 403 7.49 -29.79 -4.92
N ALA A 404 8.41 -29.59 -3.98
CA ALA A 404 9.80 -30.01 -4.12
C ALA A 404 10.04 -31.39 -3.49
N ALA A 405 11.05 -32.12 -3.96
CA ALA A 405 11.38 -33.44 -3.43
C ALA A 405 11.80 -33.39 -1.94
N THR A 406 11.38 -34.39 -1.16
CA THR A 406 11.77 -34.50 0.26
C THR A 406 13.29 -34.65 0.40
N GLY A 407 13.89 -33.89 1.32
CA GLY A 407 15.32 -33.95 1.64
C GLY A 407 16.21 -32.99 0.84
N ILE A 408 15.67 -32.21 -0.10
CA ILE A 408 16.45 -31.20 -0.82
C ILE A 408 16.77 -29.99 0.08
N SER A 409 18.01 -29.51 0.00
CA SER A 409 18.43 -28.25 0.64
C SER A 409 17.86 -27.04 -0.10
N VAL A 410 17.60 -25.95 0.62
CA VAL A 410 16.99 -24.74 0.06
C VAL A 410 17.80 -23.52 0.46
N TRP A 411 18.02 -22.64 -0.51
CA TRP A 411 18.44 -21.26 -0.29
C TRP A 411 17.25 -20.35 -0.61
N ASN A 412 16.77 -19.59 0.38
CA ASN A 412 15.56 -18.78 0.27
C ASN A 412 15.78 -17.36 0.81
N PRO A 413 16.60 -16.54 0.13
CA PRO A 413 16.72 -15.12 0.45
C PRO A 413 15.40 -14.42 0.10
N ALA A 414 14.89 -13.61 1.02
CA ALA A 414 13.65 -12.86 0.84
C ALA A 414 13.85 -11.62 -0.06
N PHE A 415 15.08 -11.15 -0.19
CA PHE A 415 15.45 -9.93 -0.90
C PHE A 415 16.74 -10.15 -1.69
N ASP A 416 16.98 -9.32 -2.68
CA ASP A 416 18.28 -9.14 -3.33
C ASP A 416 18.63 -7.65 -3.40
N VAL A 417 19.88 -7.35 -3.74
CA VAL A 417 20.36 -5.98 -3.94
C VAL A 417 20.56 -5.74 -5.42
N THR A 418 19.87 -4.72 -5.94
CA THR A 418 20.10 -4.18 -7.29
C THR A 418 21.13 -3.06 -7.22
N PRO A 419 22.31 -3.23 -7.86
CA PRO A 419 23.32 -2.18 -7.85
C PRO A 419 22.87 -0.92 -8.59
N ALA A 420 23.29 0.25 -8.11
CA ALA A 420 22.91 1.55 -8.65
C ALA A 420 23.20 1.69 -10.16
N ASN A 421 24.24 1.03 -10.68
CA ASN A 421 24.60 1.07 -12.09
C ASN A 421 23.55 0.42 -13.03
N LEU A 422 22.60 -0.37 -12.50
CA LEU A 422 21.47 -0.93 -13.24
C LEU A 422 20.20 -0.06 -13.16
N VAL A 423 20.16 0.91 -12.25
CA VAL A 423 19.00 1.78 -12.03
C VAL A 423 19.10 3.03 -12.90
N THR A 424 18.03 3.34 -13.64
CA THR A 424 17.91 4.55 -14.47
C THR A 424 17.57 5.78 -13.63
N GLY A 425 16.67 5.64 -12.66
CA GLY A 425 16.27 6.72 -11.77
C GLY A 425 15.52 6.21 -10.53
N ILE A 426 15.58 6.97 -9.45
CA ILE A 426 14.89 6.70 -8.20
C ILE A 426 13.76 7.72 -8.04
N ILE A 427 12.52 7.28 -8.11
CA ILE A 427 11.30 8.08 -8.08
C ILE A 427 10.86 8.22 -6.61
N THR A 428 10.79 9.47 -6.14
CA THR A 428 10.41 9.83 -4.77
C THR A 428 9.25 10.81 -4.77
N GLU A 429 8.69 11.11 -3.61
CA GLU A 429 7.65 12.13 -3.42
C GLU A 429 8.16 13.56 -3.65
N LYS A 430 9.48 13.76 -3.76
CA LYS A 430 10.11 15.04 -4.08
C LYS A 430 10.58 15.15 -5.53
N GLY A 431 10.31 14.12 -6.35
CA GLY A 431 10.75 14.06 -7.73
C GLY A 431 11.64 12.86 -8.02
N VAL A 432 12.27 12.84 -9.20
CA VAL A 432 13.10 11.74 -9.66
C VAL A 432 14.58 12.08 -9.48
N ILE A 433 15.27 11.29 -8.66
CA ILE A 433 16.73 11.36 -8.50
C ILE A 433 17.37 10.68 -9.71
N THR A 434 18.11 11.45 -10.49
CA THR A 434 18.90 10.97 -11.64
C THR A 434 20.38 10.94 -11.29
N LYS A 435 21.16 10.15 -12.03
CA LYS A 435 22.60 10.06 -11.82
C LYS A 435 23.31 11.34 -12.27
N LYS A 436 24.32 11.77 -11.53
CA LYS A 436 25.21 12.89 -11.93
C LYS A 436 26.26 12.46 -12.96
N SER A 437 26.60 11.18 -13.00
CA SER A 437 27.53 10.53 -13.94
C SER A 437 27.00 9.14 -14.31
N THR A 438 27.76 8.31 -15.03
CA THR A 438 27.28 6.97 -15.46
C THR A 438 26.81 6.06 -14.33
N ASP A 439 27.40 6.17 -13.13
CA ASP A 439 27.22 5.16 -12.09
C ASP A 439 26.86 5.70 -10.70
N ALA A 440 26.82 7.02 -10.48
CA ALA A 440 26.62 7.59 -9.15
C ALA A 440 25.38 8.49 -9.05
N PHE A 441 24.50 8.17 -8.09
CA PHE A 441 23.47 9.07 -7.59
C PHE A 441 24.04 10.01 -6.53
N ASP A 442 23.58 11.26 -6.50
CA ASP A 442 23.82 12.16 -5.36
C ASP A 442 22.54 12.28 -4.52
N ILE A 443 22.21 11.19 -3.83
CA ILE A 443 21.00 11.11 -3.02
C ILE A 443 21.09 12.09 -1.83
N LYS A 444 22.26 12.19 -1.20
CA LYS A 444 22.47 13.11 -0.07
C LYS A 444 22.25 14.56 -0.48
N GLY A 445 22.83 15.00 -1.60
CA GLY A 445 22.63 16.36 -2.10
C GLY A 445 21.19 16.63 -2.51
N PHE A 446 20.50 15.64 -3.09
CA PHE A 446 19.06 15.74 -3.38
C PHE A 446 18.25 15.95 -2.09
N VAL A 447 18.42 15.09 -1.07
CA VAL A 447 17.70 15.19 0.20
C VAL A 447 17.99 16.52 0.91
N GLN A 448 19.24 16.97 0.92
CA GLN A 448 19.62 18.25 1.54
C GLN A 448 18.98 19.46 0.83
N LYS A 449 18.95 19.44 -0.51
CA LYS A 449 18.33 20.50 -1.31
C LYS A 449 16.83 20.61 -1.00
N GLU A 450 16.12 19.48 -0.99
CA GLU A 450 14.68 19.44 -0.72
C GLU A 450 14.36 19.81 0.73
N ALA A 451 15.21 19.45 1.70
CA ALA A 451 15.06 19.89 3.08
C ALA A 451 15.23 21.41 3.24
N GLY A 452 16.19 22.02 2.54
CA GLY A 452 16.40 23.47 2.55
C GLY A 452 15.27 24.28 1.92
N GLN A 453 14.58 23.72 0.92
CA GLN A 453 13.41 24.34 0.28
C GLN A 453 12.13 24.25 1.13
N ALA A 454 12.05 23.32 2.09
CA ALA A 454 10.92 23.23 3.02
C ALA A 454 10.98 24.25 4.17
N SER A 455 12.15 24.85 4.40
CA SER A 455 12.43 25.85 5.43
C SER A 455 12.48 27.30 4.93
N ALA A 456 12.23 27.52 3.63
CA ALA A 456 12.16 28.83 2.97
C ALA A 456 10.74 29.05 2.43
#